data_AF-Q23DS7-F1
#
_entry.id   AF-Q23DS7-F1
#
_cell.length_a   1.000
_cell.length_b   1.000
_cell.length_c   1.000
_cell.angle_alpha   90.00
_cell.angle_beta   90.00
_cell.angle_gamma   90.00
#
_symmetry.space_group_name_H-M   'P 1'
#
loop_
_entity.id
_entity.type
_entity.pdbx_description
1 polymer ?
#
loop_
_entity_poly.entity_id
_entity_poly.type
_entity_poly.pdbx_seq_one_letter_code
_entity_poly.pdbx_strand_id
1 'polypeptide(L)'
;MSKVISNVFYHIPQDKDDPDIPNVFCVPKSQEEIRLADIKSYFPLNGQYIFRFKYRYNNQVVWMDIPENSKKLPIYEGRIFLKATRVQWGEEQKKVEPEQVQVPVQSLPPQQAPQQQQKQQPQQEYIDFFGEEEETQKQQNQQSTGQYQGTNLLDF
;
A
#
# COMPACT_ATOMS: atom_id res chain seq x y z
N MET A 1 -16.49 -26.09 0.47
CA MET A 1 -16.20 -25.20 1.62
C MET A 1 -15.38 -24.03 1.11
N SER A 2 -15.80 -22.79 1.33
CA SER A 2 -15.00 -21.62 0.97
C SER A 2 -13.72 -21.59 1.81
N LYS A 3 -12.57 -21.37 1.16
CA LYS A 3 -11.29 -21.23 1.86
C LYS A 3 -11.33 -19.95 2.71
N VAL A 4 -11.08 -20.07 4.01
CA VAL A 4 -10.98 -18.91 4.90
C VAL A 4 -9.65 -18.20 4.66
N ILE A 5 -9.70 -16.89 4.49
CA ILE A 5 -8.54 -16.02 4.27
C ILE A 5 -8.63 -14.86 5.26
N SER A 6 -7.51 -14.51 5.89
CA SER A 6 -7.44 -13.37 6.82
C SER A 6 -6.41 -12.35 6.35
N ASN A 7 -6.66 -11.08 6.65
CA ASN A 7 -5.78 -9.97 6.31
C ASN A 7 -4.82 -9.67 7.46
N VAL A 8 -3.57 -9.40 7.13
CA VAL A 8 -2.53 -8.94 8.06
C VAL A 8 -2.01 -7.59 7.60
N PHE A 9 -2.10 -6.60 8.48
CA PHE A 9 -1.70 -5.23 8.21
C PHE A 9 -0.28 -4.99 8.69
N TYR A 10 0.55 -4.31 7.92
CA TYR A 10 1.94 -4.06 8.28
C TYR A 10 2.47 -2.70 7.83
N HIS A 11 3.54 -2.25 8.48
CA HIS A 11 4.38 -1.15 8.00
C HIS A 11 5.85 -1.47 8.27
N ILE A 12 6.74 -0.90 7.46
CA ILE A 12 8.19 -1.00 7.56
C ILE A 12 8.74 0.41 7.78
N PRO A 13 9.13 0.79 9.01
CA PRO A 13 9.62 2.13 9.30
C PRO A 13 10.81 2.55 8.44
N GLN A 14 11.69 1.61 8.08
CA GLN A 14 12.85 1.86 7.23
C GLN A 14 12.50 2.28 5.81
N ASP A 15 11.35 1.82 5.31
CA ASP A 15 10.86 2.14 3.97
C ASP A 15 10.01 3.43 3.97
N LYS A 16 9.93 4.10 5.13
CA LYS A 16 9.12 5.32 5.37
C LYS A 16 7.62 5.10 5.21
N ASP A 17 7.15 3.88 5.47
CA ASP A 17 5.73 3.58 5.55
C ASP A 17 5.06 4.39 6.67
N ASP A 18 3.84 4.87 6.40
CA ASP A 18 2.98 5.52 7.40
C ASP A 18 2.23 4.46 8.22
N PRO A 19 2.39 4.41 9.57
CA PRO A 19 1.69 3.44 10.40
C PRO A 19 0.16 3.61 10.42
N ASP A 20 -0.37 4.79 10.09
CA ASP A 20 -1.81 5.05 10.00
C ASP A 20 -2.41 4.60 8.66
N ILE A 21 -1.55 4.38 7.65
CA ILE A 21 -1.92 3.88 6.31
C ILE A 21 -1.14 2.58 6.04
N PRO A 22 -1.44 1.48 6.76
CA PRO A 22 -0.65 0.26 6.68
C PRO A 22 -0.85 -0.48 5.34
N ASN A 23 0.22 -1.14 4.89
CA ASN A 23 0.18 -2.14 3.85
C ASN A 23 -0.59 -3.39 4.33
N VAL A 24 -1.05 -4.23 3.41
CA VAL A 24 -1.82 -5.44 3.74
C VAL A 24 -1.41 -6.63 2.88
N PHE A 25 -1.34 -7.82 3.49
CA PHE A 25 -1.23 -9.09 2.77
C PHE A 25 -2.21 -10.12 3.34
N CYS A 26 -2.49 -11.16 2.56
CA CYS A 26 -3.47 -12.18 2.89
C CYS A 26 -2.80 -13.49 3.32
N VAL A 27 -3.31 -14.10 4.39
CA VAL A 27 -2.91 -15.44 4.85
C VAL A 27 -4.08 -16.39 4.62
N PRO A 28 -3.89 -17.54 3.95
CA PRO A 28 -4.96 -18.48 3.62
C PRO A 28 -5.34 -19.38 4.81
N LYS A 29 -5.59 -18.76 5.97
CA LYS A 29 -6.01 -19.38 7.23
C LYS A 29 -6.99 -18.46 7.94
N SER A 30 -7.78 -19.01 8.86
CA SER A 30 -8.59 -18.20 9.79
C SER A 30 -7.69 -17.43 10.75
N GLN A 31 -8.15 -16.28 11.25
CA GLN A 31 -7.37 -15.38 12.09
C GLN A 31 -6.90 -16.08 13.39
N GLU A 32 -7.70 -17.03 13.89
CA GLU A 32 -7.42 -17.82 15.08
C GLU A 32 -6.36 -18.91 14.86
N GLU A 33 -6.15 -19.32 13.61
CA GLU A 33 -5.19 -20.36 13.20
C GLU A 33 -3.84 -19.82 12.76
N ILE A 34 -3.74 -18.52 12.46
CA ILE A 34 -2.46 -17.91 12.05
C ILE A 34 -1.45 -17.98 13.19
N ARG A 35 -0.22 -18.39 12.86
CA ARG A 35 0.94 -18.41 13.76
C ARG A 35 2.05 -17.53 13.22
N LEU A 36 3.08 -17.29 14.04
CA LEU A 36 4.27 -16.53 13.62
C LEU A 36 4.96 -17.15 12.39
N ALA A 37 5.01 -18.48 12.31
CA ALA A 37 5.54 -19.19 11.16
C ALA A 37 4.79 -18.87 9.85
N ASP A 38 3.47 -18.66 9.94
CA ASP A 38 2.66 -18.28 8.77
C ASP A 38 2.96 -16.85 8.33
N ILE A 39 3.10 -15.93 9.30
CA ILE A 39 3.52 -14.55 9.00
C ILE A 39 4.85 -14.56 8.26
N LYS A 40 5.84 -15.32 8.74
CA LYS A 40 7.16 -15.45 8.09
C LYS A 40 7.07 -16.04 6.67
N SER A 41 6.23 -17.06 6.48
CA SER A 41 6.09 -17.77 5.20
C SER A 41 5.37 -16.94 4.15
N TYR A 42 4.34 -16.17 4.55
CA TYR A 42 3.50 -15.39 3.64
C TYR A 42 3.90 -13.91 3.54
N PHE A 43 4.91 -13.45 4.29
CA PHE A 43 5.34 -12.06 4.23
C PHE A 43 5.82 -11.71 2.81
N PRO A 44 5.29 -10.65 2.17
CA PRO A 44 5.46 -10.44 0.73
C PRO A 44 6.84 -9.92 0.33
N LEU A 45 7.66 -9.47 1.29
CA LEU A 45 8.95 -8.85 0.99
C LEU A 45 10.11 -9.77 1.34
N ASN A 46 11.09 -9.81 0.43
CA ASN A 46 12.32 -10.55 0.63
C ASN A 46 13.18 -9.94 1.76
N GLY A 47 13.91 -10.81 2.46
CA GLY A 47 14.83 -10.43 3.53
C GLY A 47 14.49 -11.06 4.87
N GLN A 48 15.29 -10.69 5.88
CA GLN A 48 15.08 -11.11 7.26
C GLN A 48 14.47 -9.95 8.05
N TYR A 49 13.40 -10.23 8.78
CA TYR A 49 12.64 -9.22 9.51
C TYR A 49 12.40 -9.65 10.96
N ILE A 50 12.45 -8.67 11.86
CA ILE A 50 11.92 -8.80 13.22
C ILE A 50 10.47 -8.31 13.20
N PHE A 51 9.55 -9.16 13.64
CA PHE A 51 8.12 -8.93 13.61
C PHE A 51 7.59 -8.55 14.99
N ARG A 52 7.03 -7.36 15.09
CA ARG A 52 6.36 -6.85 16.30
C ARG A 52 4.88 -6.67 16.08
N PHE A 53 4.07 -7.09 17.04
CA PHE A 53 2.62 -7.06 16.93
C PHE A 53 2.03 -5.95 17.78
N LYS A 54 1.07 -5.20 17.21
CA LYS A 54 0.33 -4.17 17.95
C LYS A 54 -0.58 -4.86 18.95
N TYR A 55 -0.58 -4.39 20.19
CA TYR A 55 -1.39 -4.97 21.27
C TYR A 55 -1.85 -3.90 22.24
N ARG A 56 -3.01 -4.11 22.88
CA ARG A 56 -3.51 -3.24 23.95
C ARG A 56 -3.25 -3.90 25.29
N TYR A 57 -2.34 -3.33 26.08
CA TYR A 57 -2.00 -3.77 27.44
C TYR A 57 -2.27 -2.64 28.44
N ASN A 58 -3.13 -2.86 29.44
CA ASN A 58 -3.47 -1.87 30.46
C ASN A 58 -3.78 -0.47 29.89
N ASN A 59 -4.69 -0.41 28.92
CA ASN A 59 -5.10 0.81 28.20
C ASN A 59 -3.99 1.50 27.36
N GLN A 60 -2.80 0.92 27.28
CA GLN A 60 -1.71 1.40 26.44
C GLN A 60 -1.56 0.55 25.18
N VAL A 61 -1.19 1.20 24.08
CA VAL A 61 -0.90 0.52 22.82
C VAL A 61 0.61 0.28 22.74
N VAL A 62 0.99 -0.98 22.63
CA VAL A 62 2.39 -1.42 22.62
C VAL A 62 2.69 -2.28 21.40
N TRP A 63 3.97 -2.38 21.07
CA TRP A 63 4.50 -3.30 20.07
C TRP A 63 5.24 -4.43 20.79
N MET A 64 4.77 -5.66 20.67
CA MET A 64 5.36 -6.82 21.34
C MET A 64 6.01 -7.79 20.37
N ASP A 65 7.15 -8.34 20.77
CA ASP A 65 7.77 -9.50 20.14
C ASP A 65 7.05 -10.77 20.60
N ILE A 66 6.92 -11.76 19.72
CA ILE A 66 6.23 -13.03 20.00
C ILE A 66 7.23 -14.18 19.89
N PRO A 67 7.28 -15.11 20.87
CA PRO A 67 8.17 -16.25 20.79
C PRO A 67 7.74 -17.24 19.71
N GLU A 68 8.68 -18.00 19.15
CA GLU A 68 8.46 -18.90 18.01
C GLU A 68 7.38 -19.97 18.27
N ASN A 69 7.31 -20.44 19.52
CA ASN A 69 6.38 -21.48 19.96
C ASN A 69 4.99 -20.91 20.36
N SER A 70 4.72 -19.62 20.12
CA SER A 70 3.44 -19.04 20.48
C SER A 70 2.29 -19.68 19.71
N LYS A 71 1.25 -20.06 20.46
CA LYS A 71 0.04 -20.67 19.90
C LYS A 71 -0.91 -19.65 19.26
N LYS A 72 -0.74 -18.34 19.50
CA LYS A 72 -1.66 -17.31 18.98
C LYS A 72 -0.91 -16.00 18.74
N LEU A 73 -1.40 -15.22 17.78
CA LEU A 73 -0.93 -13.86 17.54
C LEU A 73 -1.80 -12.83 18.30
N PRO A 74 -1.21 -11.71 18.75
CA PRO A 74 -1.98 -10.60 19.30
C PRO A 74 -2.95 -10.02 18.27
N ILE A 75 -4.16 -9.73 18.73
CA ILE A 75 -5.20 -9.07 17.94
C ILE A 75 -5.43 -7.67 18.54
N TYR A 76 -5.42 -6.66 17.69
CA TYR A 76 -5.72 -5.28 18.03
C TYR A 76 -6.91 -4.80 17.20
N GLU A 77 -8.00 -4.42 17.86
CA GLU A 77 -9.23 -3.94 17.22
C GLU A 77 -9.75 -4.92 16.14
N GLY A 78 -9.74 -6.21 16.47
CA GLY A 78 -10.22 -7.28 15.58
C GLY A 78 -9.27 -7.63 14.43
N ARG A 79 -8.09 -7.02 14.32
CA ARG A 79 -7.13 -7.23 13.23
C ARG A 79 -5.74 -7.60 13.76
N ILE A 80 -4.92 -8.17 12.89
CA ILE A 80 -3.49 -8.41 13.16
C ILE A 80 -2.70 -7.24 12.54
N PHE A 81 -1.98 -6.51 13.38
CA PHE A 81 -1.11 -5.41 12.96
C PHE A 81 0.35 -5.71 13.27
N LEU A 82 1.21 -5.44 12.30
CA LEU A 82 2.61 -5.77 12.30
C LEU A 82 3.48 -4.53 12.08
N LYS A 83 4.56 -4.43 12.85
CA LYS A 83 5.70 -3.58 12.53
C LYS A 83 6.84 -4.51 12.13
N ALA A 84 7.23 -4.45 10.86
CA ALA A 84 8.30 -5.28 10.32
C ALA A 84 9.59 -4.46 10.27
N THR A 85 10.58 -4.85 11.07
CA THR A 85 11.91 -4.21 11.09
C THR A 85 12.86 -5.04 10.24
N ARG A 86 13.30 -4.51 9.10
CA ARG A 86 14.28 -5.21 8.23
C ARG A 86 15.63 -5.30 8.95
N VAL A 87 16.15 -6.51 9.06
CA VAL A 87 17.49 -6.82 9.61
C VAL A 87 18.49 -7.05 8.48
N GLN A 88 18.07 -7.76 7.43
CA GLN A 88 18.90 -8.07 6.28
C GLN A 88 18.07 -8.00 5.02
N TRP A 89 18.64 -7.47 3.95
CA TRP A 89 18.08 -7.56 2.61
C TRP A 89 18.17 -9.01 2.11
N GLY A 90 17.10 -9.49 1.46
CA GLY A 90 17.15 -10.79 0.80
C GLY A 90 18.04 -10.70 -0.42
N GLU A 91 18.76 -11.78 -0.73
CA GLU A 91 19.38 -11.92 -2.04
C GLU A 91 18.26 -11.89 -3.09
N GLU A 92 18.43 -11.06 -4.13
CA GLU A 92 17.50 -11.07 -5.26
C GLU A 92 17.42 -12.51 -5.76
N GLN A 93 16.20 -13.07 -5.80
CA GLN A 93 15.99 -14.33 -6.50
C GLN A 93 16.48 -14.07 -7.92
N LYS A 94 17.62 -14.66 -8.31
CA LYS A 94 18.07 -14.66 -9.70
C LYS A 94 16.87 -15.07 -10.52
N LYS A 95 16.33 -14.11 -11.28
CA LYS A 95 15.26 -14.34 -12.24
C LYS A 95 15.72 -15.54 -13.06
N VAL A 96 15.07 -16.70 -12.84
CA VAL A 96 15.31 -17.87 -13.69
C VAL A 96 14.71 -17.44 -15.02
N GLU A 97 15.57 -16.91 -15.88
CA GLU A 97 15.26 -16.66 -17.26
C GLU A 97 14.74 -17.99 -17.82
N PRO A 98 13.54 -18.02 -18.43
CA PRO A 98 13.01 -19.27 -18.94
C PRO A 98 14.03 -19.82 -19.93
N GLU A 99 14.65 -20.93 -19.54
CA GLU A 99 15.48 -21.74 -20.42
C GLU A 99 14.65 -21.98 -21.68
N GLN A 100 15.15 -21.48 -22.82
CA GLN A 100 14.44 -21.56 -24.08
C GLN A 100 14.19 -23.03 -24.41
N VAL A 101 12.98 -23.52 -24.10
CA VAL A 101 12.50 -24.80 -24.60
C VAL A 101 12.39 -24.63 -26.11
N GLN A 102 13.38 -25.13 -26.84
CA GLN A 102 13.38 -25.19 -28.30
C GLN A 102 12.23 -26.10 -28.72
N VAL A 103 11.06 -25.52 -28.99
CA VAL A 103 10.01 -26.21 -29.73
C VAL A 103 10.51 -26.42 -31.17
N PRO A 104 10.54 -27.65 -31.68
CA PRO A 104 10.93 -27.88 -33.08
C PRO A 104 9.86 -27.28 -33.99
N VAL A 105 10.22 -26.20 -34.69
CA VAL A 105 9.36 -25.56 -35.70
C VAL A 105 9.33 -26.47 -36.93
N GLN A 106 8.24 -27.20 -37.11
CA GLN A 106 7.92 -27.82 -38.40
C GLN A 106 7.57 -26.71 -39.40
N SER A 107 8.27 -26.67 -40.53
CA SER A 107 8.10 -25.67 -41.58
C SER A 107 6.82 -25.91 -42.38
N LEU A 108 5.90 -24.93 -42.37
CA LEU A 108 4.82 -24.83 -43.35
C LEU A 108 5.31 -24.03 -44.59
N PRO A 109 4.80 -24.35 -45.80
CA PRO A 109 5.25 -23.71 -47.05
C PRO A 109 4.80 -22.23 -47.13
N PRO A 110 5.53 -21.39 -47.90
CA PRO A 110 5.28 -19.95 -47.95
C PRO A 110 3.98 -19.63 -48.71
N GLN A 111 2.99 -19.11 -48.00
CA GLN A 111 1.84 -18.43 -48.60
C GLN A 111 2.20 -16.99 -48.95
N GLN A 112 1.91 -16.60 -50.18
CA GLN A 112 2.15 -15.25 -50.72
C GLN A 112 1.31 -14.21 -49.97
N ALA A 113 1.92 -13.07 -49.65
CA ALA A 113 1.30 -11.96 -48.94
C ALA A 113 0.26 -11.22 -49.82
N PRO A 114 -0.96 -10.95 -49.32
CA PRO A 114 -1.82 -9.91 -49.89
C PRO A 114 -1.26 -8.52 -49.57
N GLN A 115 -1.24 -7.65 -50.58
CA GLN A 115 -0.85 -6.24 -50.47
C GLN A 115 -1.69 -5.51 -49.42
N GLN A 116 -1.02 -4.87 -48.47
CA GLN A 116 -1.65 -4.02 -47.45
C GLN A 116 -2.13 -2.71 -48.11
N GLN A 117 -3.45 -2.50 -48.14
CA GLN A 117 -4.02 -1.17 -48.31
C GLN A 117 -3.77 -0.36 -47.03
N GLN A 118 -3.08 0.78 -47.18
CA GLN A 118 -2.85 1.76 -46.13
C GLN A 118 -4.19 2.28 -45.60
N LYS A 119 -4.56 1.88 -44.37
CA LYS A 119 -5.52 2.62 -43.56
C LYS A 119 -4.83 3.85 -42.98
N GLN A 120 -5.24 5.01 -43.43
CA GLN A 120 -4.87 6.29 -42.82
C GLN A 120 -5.41 6.34 -41.38
N GLN A 121 -4.53 6.61 -40.42
CA GLN A 121 -4.91 6.93 -39.04
C GLN A 121 -5.39 8.39 -38.97
N PRO A 122 -6.53 8.69 -38.34
CA PRO A 122 -6.89 10.07 -38.03
C PRO A 122 -5.97 10.60 -36.91
N GLN A 123 -5.34 11.75 -37.16
CA GLN A 123 -4.60 12.51 -36.16
C GLN A 123 -5.61 13.04 -35.13
N GLN A 124 -5.46 12.63 -33.87
CA GLN A 124 -6.21 13.21 -32.76
C GLN A 124 -5.49 14.50 -32.33
N GLU A 125 -6.16 15.63 -32.49
CA GLU A 125 -5.77 16.93 -31.93
C GLU A 125 -5.60 16.81 -30.41
N TYR A 126 -4.42 17.21 -29.93
CA TYR A 126 -4.15 17.39 -28.51
C TYR A 126 -4.74 18.74 -28.10
N ILE A 127 -5.78 18.72 -27.27
CA ILE A 127 -6.35 19.95 -26.70
C ILE A 127 -5.50 20.30 -25.48
N ASP A 128 -4.81 21.44 -25.53
CA ASP A 128 -4.07 22.04 -24.41
C ASP A 128 -5.04 22.37 -23.26
N PHE A 129 -4.98 21.58 -22.18
CA PHE A 129 -5.78 21.72 -20.95
C PHE A 129 -4.98 22.38 -19.82
N PHE A 130 -4.08 23.31 -20.13
CA PHE A 130 -3.46 24.19 -19.12
C PHE A 130 -3.34 25.59 -19.71
N GLY A 131 -4.49 26.25 -19.84
CA GLY A 131 -4.60 27.68 -20.10
C GLY A 131 -4.82 28.42 -18.79
N GLU A 132 -3.98 29.42 -18.57
CA GLU A 132 -3.95 30.38 -17.48
C GLU A 132 -5.30 31.11 -17.33
N GLU A 133 -5.78 31.28 -16.10
CA GLU A 133 -6.71 32.37 -15.76
C GLU A 133 -6.18 33.11 -14.53
N GLU A 134 -5.67 34.31 -14.80
CA GLU A 134 -5.32 35.35 -13.83
C GLU A 134 -6.57 36.03 -13.24
N GLU A 135 -6.44 36.38 -11.96
CA GLU A 135 -6.92 37.61 -11.31
C GLU A 135 -8.12 38.37 -11.90
N THR A 136 -9.29 38.25 -11.26
CA THR A 136 -10.11 39.43 -10.91
C THR A 136 -11.18 39.11 -9.86
N GLN A 137 -10.87 39.37 -8.58
CA GLN A 137 -11.89 39.60 -7.55
C GLN A 137 -11.35 40.48 -6.41
N LYS A 138 -11.03 41.73 -6.74
CA LYS A 138 -11.03 42.85 -5.79
C LYS A 138 -12.36 43.58 -5.92
N GLN A 139 -13.20 43.48 -4.89
CA GLN A 139 -14.19 44.47 -4.40
C GLN A 139 -15.45 43.76 -3.87
N GLN A 140 -15.37 43.23 -2.65
CA GLN A 140 -16.50 43.15 -1.69
C GLN A 140 -16.00 42.57 -0.36
N ASN A 141 -15.15 43.31 0.35
CA ASN A 141 -15.01 43.13 1.80
C ASN A 141 -14.49 44.43 2.44
N GLN A 142 -15.30 45.47 2.32
CA GLN A 142 -15.25 46.63 3.20
C GLN A 142 -16.70 46.96 3.55
N GLN A 143 -17.23 46.32 4.59
CA GLN A 143 -18.33 46.79 5.44
C GLN A 143 -18.71 45.70 6.45
N SER A 144 -18.04 45.70 7.61
CA SER A 144 -18.66 45.34 8.90
C SER A 144 -17.69 45.65 10.07
N THR A 145 -17.26 46.91 10.17
CA THR A 145 -16.82 47.46 11.45
C THR A 145 -18.05 47.95 12.22
N GLY A 146 -18.54 47.13 13.15
CA GLY A 146 -19.41 47.54 14.25
C GLY A 146 -18.80 46.99 15.54
N GLN A 147 -17.95 47.75 16.24
CA GLN A 147 -18.36 48.57 17.38
C GLN A 147 -19.24 47.83 18.39
N TYR A 148 -18.60 47.23 19.40
CA TYR A 148 -19.14 47.18 20.76
C TYR A 148 -18.08 47.72 21.70
N GLN A 149 -18.21 49.01 22.03
CA GLN A 149 -17.71 49.56 23.29
C GLN A 149 -18.78 49.28 24.35
N GLY A 150 -18.35 48.68 25.45
CA GLY A 150 -19.16 48.44 26.64
C GLY A 150 -18.23 48.23 27.82
N THR A 151 -17.82 49.35 28.42
CA THR A 151 -17.18 49.48 29.74
C THR A 151 -18.10 48.85 30.81
N ASN A 152 -17.63 48.21 31.90
CA ASN A 152 -16.94 48.78 33.05
C ASN A 152 -16.69 47.68 34.13
N LEU A 153 -15.55 47.79 34.85
CA LEU A 153 -15.34 47.56 36.31
C LEU A 153 -15.58 46.13 36.88
N LEU A 154 -14.72 45.52 37.73
CA LEU A 154 -13.73 45.98 38.72
C LEU A 154 -12.75 44.83 39.10
N ASP A 155 -11.49 45.21 39.33
CA ASP A 155 -10.51 44.82 40.39
C ASP A 155 -10.74 43.51 41.18
N PHE A 156 -9.76 42.64 41.44
CA PHE A 156 -8.37 42.84 41.90
C PHE A 156 -7.41 41.76 41.37
#